data_AF-A0A835R017-F1
#
_entry.id   AF-A0A835R017-F1
#
_cell.length_a   1.000
_cell.length_b   1.000
_cell.length_c   1.000
_cell.angle_alpha   90.00
_cell.angle_beta   90.00
_cell.angle_gamma   90.00
#
_symmetry.space_group_name_H-M   'P 1'
#
loop_
_entity.id
_entity.type
_entity.pdbx_description
1 polymer ?
#
loop_
_entity_poly.entity_id
_entity_poly.type
_entity_poly.pdbx_seq_one_letter_code
_entity_poly.pdbx_strand_id
1 'polypeptide(L)'
;MRVEELQDGKEIPEEVARNFTCAMFETAQDVLKGARHMAAVEIGCEPVVKKHVRSIFMEHATISTSPTPDGNSAIDVYHQFSGIKWLRNKPLSKFEDAQWLLIQKAEQEKLIQVTIKLPDSVKSKLIGDANECYLSECVSKPAQLWNEQRKMILEESFHNFILPSMEKEARSILAARAKNWLLMEYGKQLWNKVSVAPYLRKGNSVDNENEEEAELRVMACCWGPGKPANTFVMLDSSGEVVDILYAGSISSKSQGVAEQQRKRNDQDRLLKFMTDHQPHVVCLGAANLSCRQLKDDIYEIIFKIVEDHPRDVSQDMNINIIWGDEAFPRLYENARISTDQLPAQPGIVKRAVALGRYLQNPLAMVATLCGSGKEILSWKLCPLDDFLSPDEKYEMVEQIMVDATNQVGLDINLASTHEWLFAPLQFIAGLGPKSFCFTESFCKGWIYF
;
A
#
# COMPACT_ATOMS: atom_id res chain seq x y z
N MET A 1 -30.63 1.57 -41.00
CA MET A 1 -29.60 1.31 -42.04
C MET A 1 -30.09 0.12 -42.83
N ARG A 2 -30.25 0.22 -44.14
CA ARG A 2 -30.44 -0.98 -44.98
C ARG A 2 -29.17 -1.80 -44.82
N VAL A 3 -29.28 -3.01 -44.27
CA VAL A 3 -28.20 -3.99 -44.33
C VAL A 3 -27.96 -4.19 -45.83
N GLU A 4 -26.77 -3.86 -46.33
CA GLU A 4 -26.42 -4.17 -47.71
C GLU A 4 -26.54 -5.69 -47.83
N GLU A 5 -27.47 -6.16 -48.67
CA GLU A 5 -27.62 -7.59 -48.91
C GLU A 5 -26.30 -8.13 -49.47
N LEU A 6 -25.75 -9.12 -48.80
CA LEU A 6 -24.52 -9.77 -49.22
C LEU A 6 -24.74 -10.38 -50.61
N GLN A 7 -24.00 -9.88 -51.60
CA GLN A 7 -24.06 -10.44 -52.95
C GLN A 7 -23.31 -11.77 -52.97
N ASP A 8 -24.03 -12.85 -53.25
CA ASP A 8 -23.43 -14.17 -53.41
C ASP A 8 -22.79 -14.34 -54.79
N GLY A 9 -21.62 -14.99 -54.82
CA GLY A 9 -20.96 -15.38 -56.05
C GLY A 9 -21.79 -16.38 -56.85
N LYS A 10 -21.83 -16.20 -58.18
CA LYS A 10 -22.50 -17.13 -59.10
C LYS A 10 -21.76 -18.47 -59.23
N GLU A 11 -20.46 -18.46 -58.96
CA GLU A 11 -19.55 -19.62 -59.05
C GLU A 11 -19.22 -20.19 -57.67
N ILE A 12 -18.82 -21.47 -57.65
CA ILE A 12 -18.49 -22.19 -56.41
C ILE A 12 -17.15 -21.66 -55.85
N PRO A 13 -16.97 -21.54 -54.51
CA PRO A 13 -15.73 -21.02 -53.92
C PRO A 13 -14.44 -21.66 -54.44
N GLU A 14 -14.44 -22.98 -54.64
CA GLU A 14 -13.28 -23.73 -55.15
C GLU A 14 -12.93 -23.38 -56.60
N GLU A 15 -13.94 -23.11 -57.45
CA GLU A 15 -13.74 -22.75 -58.85
C GLU A 15 -13.12 -21.36 -58.96
N VAL A 16 -13.61 -20.41 -58.16
CA VAL A 16 -13.03 -19.07 -58.05
C VAL A 16 -11.59 -19.16 -57.55
N ALA A 17 -11.34 -19.96 -56.51
CA ALA A 17 -10.00 -20.10 -55.92
C ALA A 17 -8.99 -20.74 -56.87
N ARG A 18 -9.41 -21.64 -57.77
CA ARG A 18 -8.52 -22.22 -58.81
C ARG A 18 -7.91 -21.15 -59.72
N ASN A 19 -8.58 -20.02 -59.93
CA ASN A 19 -8.08 -18.93 -60.77
C ASN A 19 -6.92 -18.16 -60.11
N PHE A 20 -6.69 -18.36 -58.80
CA PHE A 20 -5.68 -17.63 -58.02
C PHE A 20 -4.58 -18.55 -57.46
N THR A 21 -4.42 -19.77 -57.99
CA THR A 21 -3.30 -20.64 -57.62
C THR A 21 -1.97 -20.07 -58.09
N CYS A 22 -0.93 -20.19 -57.26
CA CYS A 22 0.39 -19.68 -57.56
C CYS A 22 1.46 -20.52 -56.88
N ALA A 23 2.74 -20.23 -57.10
CA ALA A 23 3.85 -20.99 -56.48
C ALA A 23 3.83 -21.01 -54.94
N MET A 24 3.11 -20.07 -54.30
CA MET A 24 2.94 -20.01 -52.84
C MET A 24 1.65 -20.70 -52.35
N PHE A 25 0.69 -20.96 -53.24
CA PHE A 25 -0.59 -21.59 -52.94
C PHE A 25 -0.88 -22.64 -54.03
N GLU A 26 -0.38 -23.86 -53.81
CA GLU A 26 -0.39 -24.94 -54.80
C GLU A 26 -1.80 -25.49 -55.05
N THR A 27 -2.67 -25.47 -54.04
CA THR A 27 -4.05 -25.97 -54.14
C THR A 27 -5.08 -24.85 -53.98
N ALA A 28 -6.25 -25.03 -54.59
CA ALA A 28 -7.39 -24.11 -54.40
C ALA A 28 -7.82 -24.01 -52.91
N GLN A 29 -7.60 -25.06 -52.12
CA GLN A 29 -7.87 -25.03 -50.68
C GLN A 29 -6.88 -24.15 -49.92
N ASP A 30 -5.60 -24.12 -50.33
CA ASP A 30 -4.60 -23.25 -49.71
C ASP A 30 -4.91 -21.77 -50.00
N VAL A 31 -5.34 -21.47 -51.24
CA VAL A 31 -5.81 -20.13 -51.62
C VAL A 31 -7.00 -19.72 -50.74
N LEU A 32 -8.01 -20.58 -50.61
CA LEU A 32 -9.18 -20.30 -49.74
C LEU A 32 -8.76 -20.12 -48.29
N LYS A 33 -7.86 -20.96 -47.76
CA LYS A 33 -7.37 -20.84 -46.39
C LYS A 33 -6.65 -19.50 -46.17
N GLY A 34 -5.80 -19.08 -47.10
CA GLY A 34 -5.12 -17.78 -47.05
C GLY A 34 -6.10 -16.61 -47.09
N ALA A 35 -7.07 -16.65 -48.00
CA ALA A 35 -8.10 -15.62 -48.12
C ALA A 35 -8.99 -15.55 -46.87
N ARG A 36 -9.40 -16.71 -46.33
CA ARG A 36 -10.17 -16.77 -45.07
C ARG A 36 -9.41 -16.18 -43.90
N HIS A 37 -8.11 -16.50 -43.79
CA HIS A 37 -7.27 -15.96 -42.75
C HIS A 37 -7.21 -14.43 -42.82
N MET A 38 -7.02 -13.86 -44.03
CA MET A 38 -7.02 -12.41 -44.22
C MET A 38 -8.37 -11.80 -43.81
N ALA A 39 -9.49 -12.36 -44.25
CA ALA A 39 -10.82 -11.89 -43.87
C ALA A 39 -11.06 -11.99 -42.34
N ALA A 40 -10.56 -13.06 -41.71
CA ALA A 40 -10.65 -13.25 -40.27
C ALA A 40 -9.84 -12.20 -39.49
N VAL A 41 -8.67 -11.82 -40.01
CA VAL A 41 -7.84 -10.73 -39.48
C VAL A 41 -8.56 -9.39 -39.61
N GLU A 42 -9.16 -9.09 -40.77
CA GLU A 42 -9.90 -7.85 -41.01
C GLU A 42 -11.06 -7.69 -40.03
N ILE A 43 -11.92 -8.71 -39.91
CA ILE A 43 -13.03 -8.71 -38.93
C ILE A 43 -12.47 -8.63 -37.50
N GLY A 44 -11.38 -9.32 -37.22
CA GLY A 44 -10.72 -9.30 -35.91
C GLY A 44 -10.10 -7.95 -35.56
N CYS A 45 -9.83 -7.10 -36.54
CA CYS A 45 -9.29 -5.75 -36.38
C CYS A 45 -10.37 -4.67 -36.38
N GLU A 46 -11.60 -4.99 -36.77
CA GLU A 46 -12.71 -4.05 -36.88
C GLU A 46 -13.07 -3.43 -35.50
N PRO A 47 -12.93 -2.10 -35.32
CA PRO A 47 -13.15 -1.46 -34.02
C PRO A 47 -14.58 -1.59 -33.49
N VAL A 48 -15.59 -1.56 -34.35
CA VAL A 48 -17.00 -1.64 -33.95
C VAL A 48 -17.32 -3.03 -33.38
N VAL A 49 -16.88 -4.07 -34.08
CA VAL A 49 -17.02 -5.47 -33.63
C VAL A 49 -16.29 -5.67 -32.31
N LYS A 50 -15.02 -5.24 -32.21
CA LYS A 50 -14.25 -5.31 -30.96
C LYS A 50 -14.93 -4.58 -29.81
N LYS A 51 -15.52 -3.40 -30.05
CA LYS A 51 -16.23 -2.64 -29.02
C LYS A 51 -17.46 -3.40 -28.51
N HIS A 52 -18.25 -4.01 -29.40
CA HIS A 52 -19.42 -4.80 -29.03
C HIS A 52 -19.02 -6.04 -28.23
N VAL A 53 -18.07 -6.83 -28.74
CA VAL A 53 -17.59 -8.05 -28.08
C VAL A 53 -16.93 -7.73 -26.73
N ARG A 54 -16.18 -6.62 -26.63
CA ARG A 54 -15.59 -6.16 -25.36
C ARG A 54 -16.64 -5.98 -24.28
N SER A 55 -17.76 -5.31 -24.59
CA SER A 55 -18.82 -5.08 -23.60
C SER A 55 -19.34 -6.41 -23.03
N ILE A 56 -19.63 -7.36 -23.92
CA ILE A 56 -20.16 -8.68 -23.54
C ILE A 56 -19.10 -9.48 -22.75
N PHE A 57 -17.84 -9.44 -23.20
CA PHE A 57 -16.74 -10.13 -22.55
C PHE A 57 -16.50 -9.59 -21.14
N MET A 58 -16.43 -8.27 -20.95
CA MET A 58 -16.17 -7.68 -19.65
C MET A 58 -17.30 -7.94 -18.63
N GLU A 59 -18.52 -8.10 -19.11
CA GLU A 59 -19.69 -8.40 -18.27
C GLU A 59 -19.79 -9.88 -17.88
N HIS A 60 -19.53 -10.79 -18.83
CA HIS A 60 -19.84 -12.22 -18.65
C HIS A 60 -18.62 -13.14 -18.50
N ALA A 61 -17.41 -12.66 -18.80
CA ALA A 61 -16.22 -13.50 -18.69
C ALA A 61 -15.97 -13.91 -17.24
N THR A 62 -15.43 -15.11 -17.09
CA THR A 62 -15.15 -15.70 -15.79
C THR A 62 -13.71 -16.21 -15.74
N ILE A 63 -13.12 -16.13 -14.55
CA ILE A 63 -11.77 -16.58 -14.26
C ILE A 63 -11.83 -17.87 -13.47
N SER A 64 -11.05 -18.84 -13.90
CA SER A 64 -10.79 -20.07 -13.15
C SER A 64 -9.30 -20.29 -12.99
N THR A 65 -8.89 -20.84 -11.86
CA THR A 65 -7.51 -21.22 -11.56
C THR A 65 -7.42 -22.71 -11.26
N SER A 66 -6.35 -23.33 -11.74
CA SER A 66 -6.02 -24.73 -11.43
C SER A 66 -4.54 -24.83 -11.05
N PRO A 67 -4.19 -25.56 -9.99
CA PRO A 67 -2.80 -25.71 -9.60
C PRO A 67 -2.03 -26.56 -10.61
N THR A 68 -0.77 -26.23 -10.83
CA THR A 68 0.18 -27.12 -11.52
C THR A 68 0.62 -28.25 -10.58
N PRO A 69 1.28 -29.32 -11.06
CA PRO A 69 1.82 -30.36 -10.18
C PRO A 69 2.72 -29.79 -9.07
N ASP A 70 3.54 -28.80 -9.42
CA ASP A 70 4.43 -28.10 -8.49
C ASP A 70 3.63 -27.25 -7.50
N GLY A 71 2.68 -26.44 -7.99
CA GLY A 71 1.83 -25.63 -7.13
C GLY A 71 0.91 -26.44 -6.22
N ASN A 72 0.54 -27.66 -6.59
CA ASN A 72 -0.25 -28.52 -5.72
C ASN A 72 0.53 -28.94 -4.47
N SER A 73 1.85 -29.14 -4.61
CA SER A 73 2.77 -29.52 -3.53
C SER A 73 3.27 -28.31 -2.74
N ALA A 74 3.54 -27.18 -3.42
CA ALA A 74 4.08 -25.97 -2.79
C ALA A 74 3.03 -25.12 -2.06
N ILE A 75 1.80 -25.05 -2.58
CA ILE A 75 0.72 -24.26 -1.98
C ILE A 75 0.06 -25.09 -0.88
N ASP A 76 0.55 -24.89 0.35
CA ASP A 76 -0.06 -25.39 1.57
C ASP A 76 -1.19 -24.46 2.08
N VAL A 77 -1.71 -24.74 3.28
CA VAL A 77 -2.82 -23.98 3.90
C VAL A 77 -2.36 -22.58 4.35
N TYR A 78 -1.09 -22.43 4.72
CA TYR A 78 -0.52 -21.18 5.25
C TYR A 78 0.14 -20.31 4.17
N HIS A 79 0.24 -20.83 2.94
CA HIS A 79 0.81 -20.11 1.82
C HIS A 79 -0.07 -18.91 1.44
N GLN A 80 0.55 -17.81 1.03
CA GLN A 80 -0.13 -16.59 0.53
C GLN A 80 -1.11 -16.85 -0.63
N PHE A 81 -0.97 -17.97 -1.34
CA PHE A 81 -1.78 -18.33 -2.51
C PHE A 81 -2.86 -19.37 -2.19
N SER A 82 -3.03 -19.77 -0.93
CA SER A 82 -3.99 -20.81 -0.54
C SER A 82 -5.42 -20.45 -0.96
N GLY A 83 -5.81 -19.18 -0.77
CA GLY A 83 -7.15 -18.68 -1.12
C GLY A 83 -7.46 -18.60 -2.62
N ILE A 84 -6.44 -18.69 -3.49
CA ILE A 84 -6.59 -18.59 -4.95
C ILE A 84 -6.29 -19.89 -5.70
N LYS A 85 -5.92 -20.95 -4.97
CA LYS A 85 -5.51 -22.25 -5.54
C LYS A 85 -6.60 -22.88 -6.43
N TRP A 86 -7.86 -22.74 -6.02
CA TRP A 86 -9.02 -23.35 -6.68
C TRP A 86 -10.15 -22.34 -6.86
N LEU A 87 -10.01 -21.44 -7.84
CA LEU A 87 -11.09 -20.54 -8.25
C LEU A 87 -11.85 -21.16 -9.41
N ARG A 88 -13.18 -21.15 -9.34
CA ARG A 88 -14.04 -21.65 -10.42
C ARG A 88 -15.03 -20.56 -10.83
N ASN A 89 -15.00 -20.22 -12.11
CA ASN A 89 -15.97 -19.35 -12.77
C ASN A 89 -16.25 -18.04 -12.00
N LYS A 90 -15.22 -17.43 -11.40
CA LYS A 90 -15.39 -16.15 -10.69
C LYS A 90 -15.56 -15.03 -11.73
N PRO A 91 -16.68 -14.26 -11.72
CA PRO A 91 -16.88 -13.16 -12.67
C PRO A 91 -15.82 -12.06 -12.53
N LEU A 92 -15.51 -11.37 -13.63
CA LEU A 92 -14.54 -10.27 -13.63
C LEU A 92 -14.94 -9.14 -12.67
N SER A 93 -16.24 -8.87 -12.52
CA SER A 93 -16.78 -7.83 -11.66
C SER A 93 -16.53 -8.06 -10.16
N LYS A 94 -16.27 -9.31 -9.75
CA LYS A 94 -16.03 -9.67 -8.34
C LYS A 94 -14.57 -9.53 -7.90
N PHE A 95 -13.69 -9.05 -8.78
CA PHE A 95 -12.31 -8.70 -8.45
C PHE A 95 -12.25 -7.21 -8.09
N GLU A 96 -12.62 -6.91 -6.85
CA GLU A 96 -12.63 -5.56 -6.28
C GLU A 96 -11.40 -5.28 -5.40
N ASP A 97 -10.55 -6.29 -5.19
CA ASP A 97 -9.42 -6.29 -4.26
C ASP A 97 -8.08 -6.63 -4.96
N ALA A 98 -7.02 -6.75 -4.15
CA ALA A 98 -5.69 -7.15 -4.63
C ALA A 98 -5.58 -8.64 -5.02
N GLN A 99 -6.67 -9.43 -5.00
CA GLN A 99 -6.63 -10.87 -5.29
C GLN A 99 -6.06 -11.17 -6.69
N TRP A 100 -6.35 -10.31 -7.67
CA TRP A 100 -5.83 -10.47 -9.03
C TRP A 100 -4.29 -10.40 -9.08
N LEU A 101 -3.66 -9.55 -8.26
CA LEU A 101 -2.20 -9.44 -8.19
C LEU A 101 -1.57 -10.74 -7.67
N LEU A 102 -2.20 -11.38 -6.68
CA LEU A 102 -1.78 -12.69 -6.19
C LEU A 102 -1.89 -13.77 -7.26
N ILE A 103 -2.99 -13.78 -8.03
CA ILE A 103 -3.19 -14.70 -9.15
C ILE A 103 -2.09 -14.51 -10.19
N GLN A 104 -1.81 -13.26 -10.58
CA GLN A 104 -0.78 -12.94 -11.54
C GLN A 104 0.61 -13.38 -11.06
N LYS A 105 0.95 -13.17 -9.78
CA LYS A 105 2.23 -13.61 -9.21
C LYS A 105 2.35 -15.13 -9.18
N ALA A 106 1.31 -15.83 -8.73
CA ALA A 106 1.30 -17.29 -8.69
C ALA A 106 1.40 -17.92 -10.10
N GLU A 107 0.83 -17.26 -11.12
CA GLU A 107 0.97 -17.66 -12.53
C GLU A 107 2.40 -17.43 -13.04
N GLN A 108 3.02 -16.28 -12.69
CA GLN A 108 4.43 -15.99 -13.03
C GLN A 108 5.41 -16.99 -12.38
N GLU A 109 5.12 -17.42 -11.15
CA GLU A 109 5.85 -18.46 -10.43
C GLU A 109 5.52 -19.88 -10.93
N LYS A 110 4.64 -20.02 -11.93
CA LYS A 110 4.20 -21.30 -12.54
C LYS A 110 3.54 -22.28 -11.56
N LEU A 111 2.99 -21.78 -10.45
CA LEU A 111 2.29 -22.59 -9.45
C LEU A 111 0.82 -22.81 -9.82
N ILE A 112 0.23 -21.89 -10.59
CA ILE A 112 -1.15 -22.02 -11.07
C ILE A 112 -1.24 -21.74 -12.57
N GLN A 113 -2.25 -22.33 -13.19
CA GLN A 113 -2.71 -21.99 -14.53
C GLN A 113 -3.98 -21.16 -14.42
N VAL A 114 -4.01 -20.00 -15.08
CA VAL A 114 -5.15 -19.09 -15.09
C VAL A 114 -5.86 -19.18 -16.42
N THR A 115 -7.17 -19.35 -16.38
CA THR A 115 -8.01 -19.42 -17.57
C THR A 115 -9.09 -18.36 -17.47
N ILE A 116 -9.13 -17.43 -18.43
CA ILE A 116 -10.21 -16.46 -18.59
C ILE A 116 -11.03 -16.86 -19.81
N LYS A 117 -12.29 -17.23 -19.59
CA LYS A 117 -13.17 -17.69 -20.67
C LYS A 117 -14.54 -17.07 -20.54
N LEU A 118 -15.16 -16.85 -21.69
CA LEU A 118 -16.60 -16.66 -21.79
C LEU A 118 -17.29 -18.02 -21.57
N PRO A 119 -18.39 -18.07 -20.80
CA PRO A 119 -19.22 -19.27 -20.73
C PRO A 119 -19.68 -19.72 -22.13
N ASP A 120 -19.69 -21.05 -22.37
CA ASP A 120 -19.99 -21.61 -23.70
C ASP A 120 -21.38 -21.21 -24.22
N SER A 121 -22.34 -20.99 -23.30
CA SER A 121 -23.68 -20.50 -23.63
C SER A 121 -23.67 -19.09 -24.21
N VAL A 122 -22.86 -18.18 -23.65
CA VAL A 122 -22.73 -16.79 -24.11
C VAL A 122 -21.90 -16.75 -25.39
N LYS A 123 -20.83 -17.54 -25.46
CA LYS A 123 -20.00 -17.65 -26.65
C LYS A 123 -20.79 -18.15 -27.86
N SER A 124 -21.61 -19.18 -27.68
CA SER A 124 -22.45 -19.73 -28.75
C SER A 124 -23.49 -18.73 -29.24
N LYS A 125 -24.09 -17.95 -28.33
CA LYS A 125 -25.01 -16.86 -28.70
C LYS A 125 -24.31 -15.77 -29.50
N LEU A 126 -23.14 -15.32 -29.05
CA LEU A 126 -22.36 -14.28 -29.73
C LEU A 126 -21.97 -14.68 -31.16
N ILE A 127 -21.56 -15.95 -31.34
CA ILE A 127 -21.26 -16.49 -32.68
C ILE A 127 -22.55 -16.66 -33.50
N GLY A 128 -23.66 -17.03 -32.86
CA GLY A 128 -25.00 -17.07 -33.47
C GLY A 128 -25.42 -15.72 -34.03
N ASP A 129 -25.38 -14.67 -33.21
CA ASP A 129 -25.74 -13.30 -33.58
C ASP A 129 -24.84 -12.78 -34.73
N ALA A 130 -23.54 -13.12 -34.69
CA ALA A 130 -22.60 -12.79 -35.77
C ALA A 130 -22.92 -13.53 -37.08
N ASN A 131 -23.33 -14.79 -37.00
CA ASN A 131 -23.75 -15.58 -38.16
C ASN A 131 -25.02 -14.99 -38.80
N GLU A 132 -25.99 -14.53 -38.00
CA GLU A 132 -27.20 -13.88 -38.53
C GLU A 132 -26.87 -12.59 -39.31
N CYS A 133 -25.82 -11.86 -38.91
CA CYS A 133 -25.42 -10.62 -39.58
C CYS A 133 -24.52 -10.84 -40.81
N TYR A 134 -23.80 -11.95 -40.89
CA TYR A 134 -22.74 -12.17 -41.89
C TYR A 134 -23.04 -13.26 -42.91
N LEU A 135 -24.08 -14.08 -42.70
CA LEU A 135 -24.49 -15.11 -43.66
C LEU A 135 -25.55 -14.58 -44.62
N SER A 136 -25.51 -15.06 -45.87
CA SER A 136 -26.57 -14.79 -46.84
C SER A 136 -27.79 -15.67 -46.58
N GLU A 137 -28.98 -15.10 -46.75
CA GLU A 137 -30.27 -15.81 -46.68
C GLU A 137 -30.54 -16.69 -47.93
N CYS A 138 -29.71 -16.59 -48.98
CA CYS A 138 -29.91 -17.35 -50.21
C CYS A 138 -29.70 -18.86 -50.01
N VAL A 139 -30.60 -19.66 -50.59
CA VAL A 139 -30.60 -21.13 -50.49
C VAL A 139 -29.91 -21.84 -51.66
N SER A 140 -29.26 -21.10 -52.56
CA SER A 140 -28.60 -21.70 -53.73
C SER A 140 -27.37 -22.54 -53.32
N LYS A 141 -27.02 -23.55 -54.11
CA LYS A 141 -25.86 -24.42 -53.82
C LYS A 141 -24.54 -23.61 -53.70
N PRO A 142 -24.23 -22.64 -54.58
CA PRO A 142 -23.07 -21.77 -54.40
C PRO A 142 -23.15 -20.93 -53.13
N ALA A 143 -24.33 -20.37 -52.80
CA ALA A 143 -24.52 -19.56 -51.60
C ALA A 143 -24.29 -20.37 -50.31
N GLN A 144 -24.74 -21.64 -50.26
CA GLN A 144 -24.47 -22.54 -49.13
C GLN A 144 -22.97 -22.79 -48.93
N LEU A 145 -22.23 -23.05 -50.02
CA LEU A 145 -20.79 -23.29 -49.95
C LEU A 145 -20.01 -22.02 -49.57
N TRP A 146 -20.44 -20.84 -50.02
CA TRP A 146 -19.88 -19.56 -49.55
C TRP A 146 -20.21 -19.30 -48.08
N ASN A 147 -21.42 -19.62 -47.63
CA ASN A 147 -21.80 -19.52 -46.22
C ASN A 147 -20.96 -20.45 -45.31
N GLU A 148 -20.57 -21.64 -45.78
CA GLU A 148 -19.62 -22.49 -45.04
C GLU A 148 -18.25 -21.79 -44.88
N GLN A 149 -17.74 -21.14 -45.92
CA GLN A 149 -16.49 -20.38 -45.81
C GLN A 149 -16.64 -19.18 -44.85
N ARG A 150 -17.77 -18.46 -44.90
CA ARG A 150 -18.07 -17.33 -44.00
C ARG A 150 -18.13 -17.77 -42.53
N LYS A 151 -18.75 -18.93 -42.24
CA LYS A 151 -18.75 -19.52 -40.88
C LYS A 151 -17.33 -19.81 -40.40
N MET A 152 -16.50 -20.42 -41.24
CA MET A 152 -15.10 -20.70 -40.89
C MET A 152 -14.30 -19.42 -40.65
N ILE A 153 -14.56 -18.35 -41.43
CA ILE A 153 -13.95 -17.02 -41.21
C ILE A 153 -14.33 -16.47 -39.84
N LEU A 154 -15.62 -16.52 -39.48
CA LEU A 154 -16.08 -16.04 -38.17
C LEU A 154 -15.48 -16.87 -37.04
N GLU A 155 -15.51 -18.19 -37.14
CA GLU A 155 -14.90 -19.08 -36.14
C GLU A 155 -13.42 -18.74 -35.94
N GLU A 156 -12.66 -18.61 -37.03
CA GLU A 156 -11.25 -18.23 -37.00
C GLU A 156 -11.05 -16.83 -36.39
N SER A 157 -11.88 -15.86 -36.79
CA SER A 157 -11.82 -14.48 -36.30
C SER A 157 -12.03 -14.40 -34.78
N PHE A 158 -13.08 -15.04 -34.28
CA PHE A 158 -13.39 -15.05 -32.85
C PHE A 158 -12.35 -15.82 -32.04
N HIS A 159 -11.97 -17.03 -32.49
CA HIS A 159 -11.07 -17.89 -31.72
C HIS A 159 -9.62 -17.42 -31.71
N ASN A 160 -9.09 -16.96 -32.84
CA ASN A 160 -7.67 -16.65 -32.97
C ASN A 160 -7.34 -15.18 -32.73
N PHE A 161 -8.31 -14.27 -32.93
CA PHE A 161 -8.04 -12.82 -32.87
C PHE A 161 -8.85 -12.12 -31.79
N ILE A 162 -10.18 -12.18 -31.84
CA ILE A 162 -11.03 -11.35 -30.96
C ILE A 162 -10.94 -11.82 -29.50
N LEU A 163 -11.24 -13.09 -29.22
CA LEU A 163 -11.27 -13.60 -27.83
C LEU A 163 -9.90 -13.54 -27.14
N PRO A 164 -8.77 -13.92 -27.79
CA PRO A 164 -7.45 -13.76 -27.18
C PRO A 164 -7.09 -12.28 -26.92
N SER A 165 -7.49 -11.38 -27.82
CA SER A 165 -7.32 -9.94 -27.60
C SER A 165 -8.13 -9.44 -26.42
N MET A 166 -9.38 -9.91 -26.25
CA MET A 166 -10.24 -9.53 -25.12
C MET A 166 -9.72 -10.09 -23.80
N GLU A 167 -9.20 -11.32 -23.78
CA GLU A 167 -8.54 -11.89 -22.61
C GLU A 167 -7.35 -11.04 -22.19
N LYS A 168 -6.46 -10.68 -23.13
CA LYS A 168 -5.28 -9.83 -22.84
C LYS A 168 -5.70 -8.48 -22.29
N GLU A 169 -6.74 -7.87 -22.86
CA GLU A 169 -7.29 -6.61 -22.38
C GLU A 169 -7.87 -6.74 -20.97
N ALA A 170 -8.65 -7.79 -20.70
CA ALA A 170 -9.23 -8.06 -19.39
C ALA A 170 -8.13 -8.23 -18.32
N ARG A 171 -7.06 -8.98 -18.63
CA ARG A 171 -5.89 -9.12 -17.74
C ARG A 171 -5.26 -7.76 -17.42
N SER A 172 -5.11 -6.89 -18.42
CA SER A 172 -4.55 -5.55 -18.23
C SER A 172 -5.44 -4.66 -17.36
N ILE A 173 -6.76 -4.69 -17.57
CA ILE A 173 -7.72 -3.91 -16.79
C ILE A 173 -7.78 -4.39 -15.33
N LEU A 174 -7.81 -5.71 -15.11
CA LEU A 174 -7.79 -6.28 -13.77
C LEU A 174 -6.50 -5.92 -13.03
N ALA A 175 -5.35 -5.96 -13.72
CA ALA A 175 -4.07 -5.55 -13.14
C ALA A 175 -4.10 -4.07 -12.72
N ALA A 176 -4.56 -3.18 -13.61
CA ALA A 176 -4.68 -1.76 -13.31
C ALA A 176 -5.64 -1.48 -12.14
N ARG A 177 -6.81 -2.14 -12.11
CA ARG A 177 -7.80 -1.99 -11.03
C ARG A 177 -7.26 -2.48 -9.69
N ALA A 178 -6.67 -3.67 -9.66
CA ALA A 178 -6.13 -4.25 -8.44
C ALA A 178 -4.95 -3.45 -7.89
N LYS A 179 -4.08 -2.92 -8.77
CA LYS A 179 -3.02 -1.98 -8.39
C LYS A 179 -3.58 -0.70 -7.80
N ASN A 180 -4.56 -0.07 -8.46
CA ASN A 180 -5.17 1.15 -7.97
C ASN A 180 -5.85 0.94 -6.61
N TRP A 181 -6.56 -0.17 -6.42
CA TRP A 181 -7.15 -0.52 -5.13
C TRP A 181 -6.09 -0.67 -4.04
N LEU A 182 -5.00 -1.39 -4.34
CA LEU A 182 -3.89 -1.58 -3.39
C LEU A 182 -3.22 -0.24 -3.04
N LEU A 183 -3.06 0.65 -4.02
CA LEU A 183 -2.53 1.99 -3.81
C LEU A 183 -3.43 2.82 -2.89
N MET A 184 -4.75 2.74 -3.08
CA MET A 184 -5.73 3.41 -2.21
C MET A 184 -5.72 2.86 -0.79
N GLU A 185 -5.59 1.53 -0.62
CA GLU A 185 -5.48 0.92 0.72
C GLU A 185 -4.15 1.30 1.39
N TYR A 186 -3.03 1.28 0.66
CA TYR A 186 -1.73 1.78 1.13
C TYR A 186 -1.85 3.23 1.61
N GLY A 187 -2.48 4.08 0.80
CA GLY A 187 -2.73 5.46 1.14
C GLY A 187 -3.61 5.63 2.38
N LYS A 188 -4.69 4.86 2.48
CA LYS A 188 -5.56 4.87 3.67
C LYS A 188 -4.80 4.49 4.94
N GLN A 189 -3.91 3.49 4.89
CA GLN A 189 -3.11 3.11 6.04
C GLN A 189 -2.12 4.23 6.45
N LEU A 190 -1.49 4.89 5.48
CA LEU A 190 -0.63 6.04 5.75
C LEU A 190 -1.44 7.21 6.34
N TRP A 191 -2.58 7.53 5.75
CA TRP A 191 -3.51 8.56 6.23
C TRP A 191 -3.87 8.33 7.69
N ASN A 192 -4.26 7.10 8.06
CA ASN A 192 -4.60 6.75 9.44
C ASN A 192 -3.45 6.92 10.43
N LYS A 193 -2.20 6.87 9.97
CA LYS A 193 -1.00 7.06 10.80
C LYS A 193 -0.63 8.55 10.92
N VAL A 194 -0.76 9.31 9.83
CA VAL A 194 -0.38 10.72 9.74
C VAL A 194 -1.43 11.64 10.34
N SER A 195 -2.72 11.37 10.10
CA SER A 195 -3.85 12.19 10.57
C SER A 195 -4.21 12.00 12.04
N VAL A 196 -3.38 11.27 12.80
CA VAL A 196 -3.56 11.13 14.25
C VAL A 196 -3.31 12.50 14.89
N ALA A 197 -4.27 12.98 15.69
CA ALA A 197 -4.09 14.21 16.43
C ALA A 197 -2.98 14.07 17.48
N PRO A 198 -2.23 15.14 17.78
CA PRO A 198 -1.36 15.24 18.94
C PRO A 198 -2.03 14.70 20.21
N TYR A 199 -1.27 14.04 21.08
CA TYR A 199 -1.84 13.53 22.32
C TYR A 199 -2.28 14.67 23.24
N LEU A 200 -3.58 14.73 23.51
CA LEU A 200 -4.14 15.70 24.44
C LEU A 200 -4.19 15.10 25.85
N ARG A 201 -3.80 15.91 26.85
CA ARG A 201 -4.00 15.58 28.26
C ARG A 201 -5.51 15.48 28.50
N LYS A 202 -5.98 14.34 29.02
CA LYS A 202 -7.35 14.23 29.53
C LYS A 202 -7.47 15.09 30.79
N GLY A 203 -7.93 16.34 30.62
CA GLY A 203 -8.32 17.19 31.73
C GLY A 203 -9.71 16.80 32.23
N ASN A 204 -9.85 16.59 33.54
CA ASN A 204 -11.15 16.68 34.20
C ASN A 204 -11.49 18.16 34.34
N SER A 205 -12.18 18.75 33.37
CA SER A 205 -13.07 19.91 33.59
C SER A 205 -13.83 20.23 32.31
N VAL A 206 -15.12 20.46 32.50
CA VAL A 206 -16.12 20.72 31.46
C VAL A 206 -16.12 22.21 31.04
N ASP A 207 -15.29 23.06 31.64
CA ASP A 207 -15.40 24.52 31.47
C ASP A 207 -14.03 25.23 31.43
N ASN A 208 -13.28 25.12 30.34
CA ASN A 208 -12.21 26.08 30.04
C ASN A 208 -12.13 26.31 28.53
N GLU A 209 -12.82 27.36 28.07
CA GLU A 209 -12.79 27.88 26.70
C GLU A 209 -11.44 28.52 26.32
N ASN A 210 -10.44 28.44 27.20
CA ASN A 210 -9.05 28.81 26.93
C ASN A 210 -8.23 27.52 26.83
N GLU A 211 -8.37 26.78 25.73
CA GLU A 211 -7.41 25.75 25.33
C GLU A 211 -6.11 26.43 24.89
N GLU A 212 -5.36 27.00 25.84
CA GLU A 212 -3.93 27.20 25.63
C GLU A 212 -3.34 25.83 25.34
N GLU A 213 -2.62 25.68 24.23
CA GLU A 213 -1.93 24.45 23.84
C GLU A 213 -1.15 23.90 25.04
N ALA A 214 -1.71 22.88 25.70
CA ALA A 214 -1.14 22.37 26.93
C ALA A 214 0.24 21.77 26.63
N GLU A 215 1.29 22.39 27.17
CA GLU A 215 2.68 21.98 27.02
C GLU A 215 2.88 20.48 27.30
N LEU A 216 2.94 19.63 26.27
CA LEU A 216 3.00 18.18 26.46
C LEU A 216 4.45 17.69 26.60
N ARG A 217 4.94 17.63 27.84
CA ARG A 217 6.15 16.89 28.19
C ARG A 217 5.95 15.37 28.13
N VAL A 218 6.76 14.69 27.33
CA VAL A 218 6.65 13.24 27.06
C VAL A 218 7.89 12.51 27.55
N MET A 219 7.72 11.48 28.39
CA MET A 219 8.78 10.52 28.66
C MET A 219 8.63 9.31 27.73
N ALA A 220 9.53 9.16 26.77
CA ALA A 220 9.55 8.02 25.86
C ALA A 220 10.46 6.92 26.38
N CYS A 221 10.02 5.67 26.30
CA CYS A 221 10.78 4.49 26.71
C CYS A 221 10.85 3.50 25.55
N CYS A 222 12.07 3.17 25.13
CA CYS A 222 12.31 2.13 24.13
C CYS A 222 13.06 0.96 24.74
N TRP A 223 12.66 -0.24 24.32
CA TRP A 223 13.38 -1.46 24.62
C TRP A 223 14.38 -1.76 23.50
N GLY A 224 15.66 -1.81 23.85
CA GLY A 224 16.75 -2.13 22.94
C GLY A 224 17.36 -3.50 23.23
N PRO A 225 17.75 -4.28 22.20
CA PRO A 225 18.62 -5.44 22.42
C PRO A 225 20.02 -4.93 22.80
N GLY A 226 20.42 -5.02 24.07
CA GLY A 226 21.77 -4.66 24.49
C GLY A 226 21.88 -4.20 25.95
N LYS A 227 23.09 -3.73 26.32
CA LYS A 227 23.32 -2.93 27.51
C LYS A 227 23.59 -1.49 27.06
N PRO A 228 22.68 -0.54 27.29
CA PRO A 228 21.48 -0.64 28.13
C PRO A 228 20.23 -1.15 27.39
N ALA A 229 19.47 -2.02 28.07
CA ALA A 229 18.27 -2.65 27.53
C ALA A 229 17.05 -1.73 27.51
N ASN A 230 16.94 -0.85 28.52
CA ASN A 230 15.86 0.14 28.61
C ASN A 230 16.46 1.53 28.62
N THR A 231 16.01 2.35 27.69
CA THR A 231 16.40 3.76 27.57
C THR A 231 15.16 4.61 27.68
N PHE A 232 15.19 5.53 28.64
CA PHE A 232 14.17 6.55 28.85
C PHE A 232 14.71 7.87 28.35
N VAL A 233 13.91 8.60 27.58
CA VAL A 233 14.24 9.93 27.08
C VAL A 233 13.11 10.86 27.48
N MET A 234 13.47 11.97 28.10
CA MET A 234 12.54 13.03 28.45
C MET A 234 12.54 14.06 27.33
N LEU A 235 11.35 14.35 26.81
CA LEU A 235 11.11 15.41 25.84
C LEU A 235 10.32 16.56 26.48
N ASP A 236 10.71 17.79 26.16
CA ASP A 236 9.91 18.97 26.49
C ASP A 236 8.66 19.09 25.59
N SER A 237 7.87 20.15 25.77
CA SER A 237 6.69 20.43 24.96
C SER A 237 6.99 20.67 23.47
N SER A 238 8.22 21.04 23.13
CA SER A 238 8.67 21.30 21.76
C SER A 238 9.33 20.06 21.12
N GLY A 239 9.39 18.95 21.84
CA GLY A 239 10.02 17.70 21.39
C GLY A 239 11.55 17.72 21.42
N GLU A 240 12.17 18.64 22.15
CA GLU A 240 13.62 18.64 22.38
C GLU A 240 14.00 17.72 23.53
N VAL A 241 15.22 17.17 23.45
CA VAL A 241 15.72 16.24 24.45
C VAL A 241 16.18 16.99 25.69
N VAL A 242 15.48 16.76 26.80
CA VAL A 242 15.82 17.36 28.10
C VAL A 242 16.85 16.50 28.83
N ASP A 243 16.59 15.19 28.93
CA ASP A 243 17.45 14.28 29.69
C ASP A 243 17.28 12.82 29.22
N ILE A 244 18.28 11.98 29.50
CA ILE A 244 18.37 10.59 29.05
C ILE A 244 18.75 9.69 30.23
N LEU A 245 17.92 8.69 30.51
CA LEU A 245 18.17 7.70 31.54
C LEU A 245 18.34 6.29 30.94
N TYR A 246 19.50 5.70 31.21
CA TYR A 246 19.78 4.30 30.90
C TYR A 246 19.54 3.42 32.13
N ALA A 247 18.49 2.58 32.07
CA ALA A 247 18.01 1.73 33.17
C ALA A 247 17.89 0.27 32.72
N GLY A 248 19.02 -0.34 32.36
CA GLY A 248 19.06 -1.69 31.78
C GLY A 248 18.60 -2.82 32.70
N SER A 249 18.49 -2.59 34.02
CA SER A 249 18.19 -3.66 35.00
C SER A 249 16.74 -3.65 35.49
N ILE A 250 15.93 -2.63 35.14
CA ILE A 250 14.56 -2.49 35.67
C ILE A 250 13.68 -3.70 35.32
N SER A 251 13.83 -4.25 34.10
CA SER A 251 13.11 -5.43 33.63
C SER A 251 13.84 -6.75 33.92
N SER A 252 14.95 -6.72 34.68
CA SER A 252 15.71 -7.92 35.03
C SER A 252 14.91 -8.78 36.02
N LYS A 253 14.82 -10.07 35.73
CA LYS A 253 14.07 -11.05 36.53
C LYS A 253 14.93 -11.98 37.37
N SER A 254 16.25 -11.76 37.37
CA SER A 254 17.12 -12.65 38.10
C SER A 254 16.90 -12.54 39.60
N GLN A 255 16.92 -13.68 40.28
CA GLN A 255 16.85 -13.78 41.74
C GLN A 255 18.20 -13.56 42.42
N GLY A 256 19.26 -13.30 41.66
CA GLY A 256 20.56 -12.95 42.21
C GLY A 256 20.50 -11.65 43.02
N VAL A 257 21.05 -11.66 44.24
CA VAL A 257 21.06 -10.49 45.15
C VAL A 257 21.65 -9.25 44.48
N ALA A 258 22.72 -9.41 43.71
CA ALA A 258 23.36 -8.31 42.97
C ALA A 258 22.44 -7.73 41.86
N GLU A 259 21.61 -8.55 41.23
CA GLU A 259 20.69 -8.11 40.16
C GLU A 259 19.43 -7.47 40.71
N GLN A 260 18.93 -7.97 41.85
CA GLN A 260 17.87 -7.29 42.60
C GLN A 260 18.32 -5.92 43.10
N GLN A 261 19.57 -5.80 43.60
CA GLN A 261 20.11 -4.51 44.00
C GLN A 261 20.24 -3.55 42.80
N ARG A 262 20.71 -4.03 41.64
CA ARG A 262 20.76 -3.24 40.41
C ARG A 262 19.37 -2.79 39.96
N LYS A 263 18.36 -3.67 40.04
CA LYS A 263 16.97 -3.32 39.73
C LYS A 263 16.47 -2.22 40.66
N ARG A 264 16.66 -2.33 41.97
CA ARG A 264 16.27 -1.29 42.95
C ARG A 264 16.95 0.04 42.66
N ASN A 265 18.25 0.03 42.41
CA ASN A 265 19.00 1.25 42.06
C ASN A 265 18.45 1.91 40.78
N ASP A 266 18.11 1.12 39.75
CA ASP A 266 17.51 1.65 38.51
C ASP A 266 16.07 2.14 38.73
N GLN A 267 15.29 1.52 39.63
CA GLN A 267 13.97 2.00 40.03
C GLN A 267 14.06 3.35 40.76
N ASP A 268 15.00 3.50 41.70
CA ASP A 268 15.21 4.75 42.43
C ASP A 268 15.71 5.88 41.50
N ARG A 269 16.56 5.56 40.51
CA ARG A 269 16.99 6.51 39.47
C ARG A 269 15.84 6.94 38.59
N LEU A 270 14.94 6.01 38.21
CA LEU A 270 13.76 6.34 37.42
C LEU A 270 12.74 7.16 38.23
N LEU A 271 12.55 6.82 39.52
CA LEU A 271 11.74 7.61 40.45
C LEU A 271 12.21 9.07 40.46
N LYS A 272 13.52 9.28 40.71
CA LYS A 272 14.12 10.61 40.72
C LYS A 272 13.94 11.33 39.37
N PHE A 273 14.19 10.63 38.26
CA PHE A 273 14.04 11.18 36.92
C PHE A 273 12.60 11.65 36.64
N MET A 274 11.59 10.89 37.08
CA MET A 274 10.18 11.28 36.93
C MET A 274 9.79 12.44 37.86
N THR A 275 10.32 12.48 39.08
CA THR A 275 10.08 13.58 40.02
C THR A 275 10.71 14.89 39.54
N ASP A 276 11.94 14.84 39.03
CA ASP A 276 12.69 16.02 38.57
C ASP A 276 12.05 16.64 37.31
N HIS A 277 11.58 15.81 36.36
CA HIS A 277 11.09 16.28 35.05
C HIS A 277 9.56 16.34 34.90
N GLN A 278 8.82 15.72 35.81
CA GLN A 278 7.34 15.69 35.86
C GLN A 278 6.69 15.46 34.47
N PRO A 279 6.85 14.26 33.87
CA PRO A 279 6.27 13.97 32.57
C PRO A 279 4.74 13.89 32.63
N HIS A 280 4.05 14.42 31.63
CA HIS A 280 2.60 14.34 31.54
C HIS A 280 2.12 12.98 31.03
N VAL A 281 2.91 12.34 30.18
CA VAL A 281 2.61 11.04 29.58
C VAL A 281 3.88 10.23 29.40
N VAL A 282 3.77 8.92 29.60
CA VAL A 282 4.83 7.96 29.32
C VAL A 282 4.48 7.16 28.06
N CYS A 283 5.26 7.31 27.00
CA CYS A 283 5.12 6.52 25.78
C CYS A 283 6.05 5.31 25.82
N LEU A 284 5.49 4.12 25.91
CA LEU A 284 6.24 2.87 25.99
C LEU A 284 6.22 2.15 24.63
N GLY A 285 7.40 1.92 24.06
CA GLY A 285 7.58 1.19 22.80
C GLY A 285 7.14 -0.27 22.91
N ALA A 286 6.16 -0.67 22.11
CA ALA A 286 5.58 -2.01 22.11
C ALA A 286 6.40 -3.00 21.24
N ALA A 287 7.66 -3.22 21.61
CA ALA A 287 8.58 -4.07 20.83
C ALA A 287 8.36 -5.59 21.01
N ASN A 288 8.03 -6.04 22.23
CA ASN A 288 7.94 -7.46 22.57
C ASN A 288 7.02 -7.70 23.79
N LEU A 289 6.79 -8.96 24.15
CA LEU A 289 5.91 -9.33 25.27
C LEU A 289 6.44 -8.83 26.63
N SER A 290 7.77 -8.68 26.78
CA SER A 290 8.40 -8.21 28.02
C SER A 290 8.04 -6.76 28.33
N CYS A 291 7.65 -5.96 27.34
CA CYS A 291 7.19 -4.59 27.58
C CYS A 291 5.97 -4.53 28.51
N ARG A 292 5.14 -5.58 28.58
CA ARG A 292 4.01 -5.66 29.55
C ARG A 292 4.48 -5.55 30.99
N GLN A 293 5.55 -6.26 31.33
CA GLN A 293 6.12 -6.23 32.68
C GLN A 293 6.80 -4.90 32.96
N LEU A 294 7.48 -4.32 31.96
CA LEU A 294 8.06 -2.99 32.09
C LEU A 294 6.98 -1.94 32.36
N LYS A 295 5.80 -2.05 31.74
CA LYS A 295 4.65 -1.20 32.07
C LYS A 295 4.21 -1.36 33.52
N ASP A 296 4.11 -2.60 34.02
CA ASP A 296 3.75 -2.88 35.41
C ASP A 296 4.80 -2.29 36.38
N ASP A 297 6.09 -2.49 36.10
CA ASP A 297 7.20 -1.92 36.88
C ASP A 297 7.15 -0.37 36.91
N ILE A 298 6.81 0.28 35.79
CA ILE A 298 6.65 1.74 35.73
C ILE A 298 5.43 2.19 36.53
N TYR A 299 4.31 1.45 36.49
CA TYR A 299 3.13 1.75 37.31
C TYR A 299 3.43 1.67 38.80
N GLU A 300 4.19 0.66 39.23
CA GLU A 300 4.63 0.56 40.64
C GLU A 300 5.44 1.78 41.06
N ILE A 301 6.30 2.30 40.18
CA ILE A 301 7.10 3.50 40.44
C ILE A 301 6.21 4.74 40.49
N ILE A 302 5.29 4.91 39.54
CA ILE A 302 4.32 6.03 39.55
C ILE A 302 3.51 6.00 40.85
N PHE A 303 3.06 4.82 41.28
CA PHE A 303 2.31 4.67 42.53
C PHE A 303 3.13 5.12 43.75
N LYS A 304 4.41 4.72 43.82
CA LYS A 304 5.33 5.18 44.88
C LYS A 304 5.55 6.70 44.88
N ILE A 305 5.63 7.34 43.71
CA ILE A 305 5.75 8.81 43.62
C ILE A 305 4.54 9.47 44.29
N VAL A 306 3.34 8.98 43.99
CA VAL A 306 2.08 9.52 44.54
C VAL A 306 1.98 9.28 46.04
N GLU A 307 2.45 8.13 46.54
CA GLU A 307 2.39 7.77 47.97
C GLU A 307 3.45 8.52 48.81
N ASP A 308 4.70 8.56 48.34
CA ASP A 308 5.84 9.08 49.10
C ASP A 308 6.00 10.62 49.00
N HIS A 309 5.57 11.23 47.89
CA HIS A 309 5.77 12.66 47.62
C HIS A 309 4.47 13.44 47.32
N PRO A 310 3.43 13.38 48.18
CA PRO A 310 2.13 14.02 47.92
C PRO A 310 2.18 15.55 47.86
N ARG A 311 3.30 16.19 48.25
CA ARG A 311 3.49 17.65 48.22
C ARG A 311 4.22 18.16 46.97
N ASP A 312 5.07 17.33 46.37
CA ASP A 312 5.84 17.68 45.17
C ASP A 312 5.08 17.34 43.87
N VAL A 313 3.99 16.60 44.02
CA VAL A 313 3.11 16.14 42.97
C VAL A 313 1.86 17.01 43.01
N SER A 314 1.64 17.85 41.99
CA SER A 314 0.39 18.60 41.84
C SER A 314 -0.79 17.63 41.95
N GLN A 315 -1.89 18.01 42.61
CA GLN A 315 -3.08 17.16 42.84
C GLN A 315 -3.66 16.52 41.55
N ASP A 316 -3.22 16.96 40.37
CA ASP A 316 -3.62 16.50 39.02
C ASP A 316 -2.58 15.67 38.24
N MET A 317 -1.52 15.15 38.87
CA MET A 317 -0.52 14.29 38.19
C MET A 317 -1.06 12.89 37.92
N ASN A 318 -1.97 12.79 36.95
CA ASN A 318 -2.42 11.54 36.38
C ASN A 318 -1.52 11.19 35.17
N ILE A 319 -0.34 10.61 35.46
CA ILE A 319 0.60 10.20 34.42
C ILE A 319 0.06 8.95 33.73
N ASN A 320 -0.36 9.09 32.48
CA ASN A 320 -0.84 7.96 31.68
C ASN A 320 0.32 7.24 30.98
N ILE A 321 0.29 5.90 31.00
CA ILE A 321 1.22 5.07 30.21
C ILE A 321 0.51 4.56 28.96
N ILE A 322 0.97 5.01 27.80
CA ILE A 322 0.46 4.62 26.49
C ILE A 322 1.44 3.70 25.77
N TRP A 323 0.89 2.87 24.88
CA TRP A 323 1.69 2.04 23.98
C TRP A 323 1.97 2.81 22.69
N GLY A 324 3.23 2.82 22.26
CA GLY A 324 3.63 3.37 20.97
C GLY A 324 4.16 2.29 20.03
N ASP A 325 3.82 2.41 18.76
CA ASP A 325 4.29 1.54 17.68
C ASP A 325 5.76 1.89 17.34
N GLU A 326 6.67 0.92 17.48
CA GLU A 326 8.09 1.11 17.17
C GLU A 326 8.44 0.97 15.68
N ALA A 327 7.49 0.62 14.81
CA ALA A 327 7.77 0.41 13.38
C ALA A 327 8.36 1.68 12.72
N PHE A 328 7.75 2.85 12.98
CA PHE A 328 8.24 4.13 12.47
C PHE A 328 9.54 4.59 13.16
N PRO A 329 9.63 4.62 14.51
CA PRO A 329 10.86 5.00 15.21
C PRO A 329 12.12 4.21 14.80
N ARG A 330 11.97 2.93 14.43
CA ARG A 330 13.07 2.10 13.93
C ARG A 330 13.60 2.55 12.57
N LEU A 331 12.74 3.11 11.71
CA LEU A 331 13.17 3.71 10.45
C LEU A 331 13.96 4.98 10.73
N TYR A 332 13.42 5.84 11.60
CA TYR A 332 14.07 7.09 11.98
C TYR A 332 15.45 6.86 12.60
N GLU A 333 15.62 5.88 13.49
CA GLU A 333 16.92 5.50 14.07
C GLU A 333 18.03 5.31 13.03
N ASN A 334 17.70 4.72 11.87
CA ASN A 334 18.65 4.41 10.81
C ASN A 334 18.68 5.47 9.69
N ALA A 335 17.77 6.43 9.72
CA ALA A 335 17.68 7.48 8.71
C ALA A 335 18.84 8.48 8.84
N ARG A 336 19.25 9.08 7.73
CA ARG A 336 20.31 10.11 7.75
C ARG A 336 19.87 11.34 8.56
N ILE A 337 18.61 11.75 8.38
CA ILE A 337 18.02 12.93 9.04
C ILE A 337 18.12 12.86 10.58
N SER A 338 18.03 11.66 11.17
CA SER A 338 18.14 11.51 12.63
C SER A 338 19.56 11.73 13.15
N THR A 339 20.57 11.52 12.31
CA THR A 339 21.96 11.81 12.65
C THR A 339 22.26 13.30 12.54
N ASP A 340 21.61 13.97 11.58
CA ASP A 340 21.71 15.41 11.41
C ASP A 340 20.99 16.15 12.56
N GLN A 341 19.77 15.72 12.93
CA GLN A 341 18.98 16.32 14.03
C GLN A 341 19.49 15.97 15.43
N LEU A 342 20.08 14.79 15.62
CA LEU A 342 20.59 14.33 16.92
C LEU A 342 22.05 13.85 16.80
N PRO A 343 23.01 14.78 16.63
CA PRO A 343 24.41 14.45 16.53
C PRO A 343 24.92 13.75 17.81
N ALA A 344 25.83 12.80 17.65
CA ALA A 344 26.47 12.05 18.74
C ALA A 344 25.53 11.21 19.64
N GLN A 345 24.23 11.16 19.39
CA GLN A 345 23.30 10.30 20.13
C GLN A 345 23.29 8.86 19.58
N PRO A 346 23.21 7.84 20.45
CA PRO A 346 23.12 6.45 20.01
C PRO A 346 21.75 6.16 19.38
N GLY A 347 21.68 5.13 18.53
CA GLY A 347 20.46 4.78 17.78
C GLY A 347 19.23 4.56 18.67
N ILE A 348 19.41 3.94 19.85
CA ILE A 348 18.30 3.71 20.80
C ILE A 348 17.70 5.01 21.35
N VAL A 349 18.51 6.06 21.54
CA VAL A 349 18.03 7.38 21.95
C VAL A 349 17.26 8.01 20.80
N LYS A 350 17.78 7.96 19.57
CA LYS A 350 17.07 8.46 18.37
C LYS A 350 15.71 7.79 18.19
N ARG A 351 15.63 6.48 18.43
CA ARG A 351 14.37 5.71 18.43
C ARG A 351 13.40 6.22 19.50
N ALA A 352 13.86 6.40 20.74
CA ALA A 352 13.03 6.91 21.82
C ALA A 352 12.54 8.35 21.56
N VAL A 353 13.41 9.20 21.02
CA VAL A 353 13.02 10.57 20.60
C VAL A 353 11.94 10.51 19.53
N ALA A 354 12.10 9.68 18.50
CA ALA A 354 11.07 9.53 17.47
C ALA A 354 9.74 9.01 18.02
N LEU A 355 9.77 8.10 19.00
CA LEU A 355 8.57 7.61 19.65
C LEU A 355 7.82 8.72 20.39
N GLY A 356 8.53 9.57 21.14
CA GLY A 356 7.94 10.68 21.86
C GLY A 356 7.48 11.82 20.95
N ARG A 357 8.31 12.21 19.97
CA ARG A 357 7.94 13.23 18.97
C ARG A 357 6.76 12.79 18.11
N TYR A 358 6.65 11.50 17.79
CA TYR A 358 5.50 10.98 17.04
C TYR A 358 4.21 11.15 17.86
N LEU A 359 4.27 11.01 19.19
CA LEU A 359 3.11 11.28 20.04
C LEU A 359 2.70 12.76 20.05
N GLN A 360 3.68 13.66 19.99
CA GLN A 360 3.48 15.11 19.97
C GLN A 360 2.98 15.60 18.62
N ASN A 361 3.60 15.17 17.52
CA ASN A 361 3.24 15.56 16.17
C ASN A 361 3.55 14.45 15.15
N PRO A 362 2.58 13.54 14.90
CA PRO A 362 2.75 12.47 13.91
C PRO A 362 3.08 12.99 12.50
N LEU A 363 2.41 14.07 12.06
CA LEU A 363 2.58 14.65 10.73
C LEU A 363 4.02 15.13 10.50
N ALA A 364 4.55 15.93 11.42
CA ALA A 364 5.93 16.42 11.35
C ALA A 364 6.94 15.28 11.32
N MET A 365 6.76 14.28 12.20
CA MET A 365 7.63 13.12 12.22
C MET A 365 7.60 12.35 10.91
N VAL A 366 6.42 12.01 10.37
CA VAL A 366 6.33 11.29 9.10
C VAL A 366 6.96 12.10 7.95
N ALA A 367 6.78 13.42 7.93
CA ALA A 367 7.40 14.30 6.94
C ALA A 367 8.94 14.24 6.98
N THR A 368 9.57 14.04 8.15
CA THR A 368 11.04 13.94 8.23
C THR A 368 11.62 12.78 7.42
N LEU A 369 10.89 11.69 7.24
CA LEU A 369 11.32 10.52 6.45
C LEU A 369 10.98 10.63 4.97
N CYS A 370 10.34 11.72 4.54
CA CYS A 370 9.98 11.96 3.15
C CYS A 370 11.05 12.74 2.37
N GLY A 371 12.22 12.98 2.97
CA GLY A 371 13.34 13.70 2.35
C GLY A 371 13.96 12.96 1.15
N SER A 372 15.17 13.38 0.75
CA SER A 372 15.82 12.86 -0.46
C SER A 372 16.04 11.35 -0.47
N GLY A 373 16.19 10.72 0.70
CA GLY A 373 16.37 9.28 0.84
C GLY A 373 15.08 8.47 0.71
N LYS A 374 13.90 9.13 0.76
CA LYS A 374 12.57 8.51 0.73
C LYS A 374 12.45 7.31 1.69
N GLU A 375 13.07 7.42 2.86
CA GLU A 375 13.12 6.35 3.88
C GLU A 375 11.72 5.88 4.30
N ILE A 376 10.71 6.76 4.17
CA ILE A 376 9.30 6.46 4.37
C ILE A 376 8.81 5.23 3.61
N LEU A 377 9.36 4.96 2.42
CA LEU A 377 8.98 3.81 1.58
C LEU A 377 9.35 2.46 2.20
N SER A 378 10.24 2.44 3.20
CA SER A 378 10.60 1.25 3.96
C SER A 378 9.59 0.93 5.08
N TRP A 379 8.63 1.84 5.34
CA TRP A 379 7.55 1.57 6.28
C TRP A 379 6.55 0.59 5.67
N LYS A 380 6.51 -0.61 6.25
CA LYS A 380 5.55 -1.65 5.85
C LYS A 380 4.16 -1.28 6.34
N LEU A 381 3.32 -0.77 5.45
CA LEU A 381 1.95 -0.33 5.76
C LEU A 381 0.93 -1.39 5.37
N CYS A 382 1.14 -2.10 4.25
CA CYS A 382 0.29 -3.21 3.86
C CYS A 382 1.10 -4.49 3.57
N PRO A 383 0.52 -5.68 3.78
CA PRO A 383 1.21 -6.95 3.50
C PRO A 383 1.61 -7.16 2.03
N LEU A 384 0.91 -6.48 1.10
CA LEU A 384 1.07 -6.62 -0.34
C LEU A 384 1.85 -5.46 -0.97
N ASP A 385 2.53 -4.64 -0.17
CA ASP A 385 3.27 -3.46 -0.65
C ASP A 385 4.31 -3.79 -1.74
N ASP A 386 4.81 -5.03 -1.79
CA ASP A 386 5.79 -5.48 -2.78
C ASP A 386 5.26 -5.45 -4.24
N PHE A 387 3.94 -5.34 -4.44
CA PHE A 387 3.33 -5.24 -5.76
C PHE A 387 3.33 -3.82 -6.36
N LEU A 388 3.63 -2.81 -5.54
CA LEU A 388 3.70 -1.41 -5.96
C LEU A 388 5.17 -1.01 -6.19
N SER A 389 5.42 -0.23 -7.24
CA SER A 389 6.74 0.35 -7.45
C SER A 389 7.05 1.43 -6.40
N PRO A 390 8.33 1.73 -6.12
CA PRO A 390 8.72 2.82 -5.23
C PRO A 390 8.14 4.18 -5.67
N ASP A 391 8.03 4.41 -6.98
CA ASP A 391 7.48 5.65 -7.54
C ASP A 391 5.96 5.74 -7.31
N GLU A 392 5.22 4.66 -7.60
CA GLU A 392 3.77 4.57 -7.33
C GLU A 392 3.49 4.85 -5.84
N LYS A 393 4.26 4.23 -4.94
CA LYS A 393 4.14 4.46 -3.49
C LYS A 393 4.41 5.90 -3.10
N TYR A 394 5.49 6.49 -3.62
CA TYR A 394 5.88 7.85 -3.24
C TYR A 394 4.90 8.90 -3.75
N GLU A 395 4.33 8.73 -4.95
CA GLU A 395 3.26 9.60 -5.44
C GLU A 395 2.06 9.60 -4.49
N MET A 396 1.66 8.42 -3.97
CA MET A 396 0.59 8.31 -2.98
C MET A 396 0.99 8.95 -1.63
N VAL A 397 2.23 8.75 -1.18
CA VAL A 397 2.76 9.42 0.03
C VAL A 397 2.68 10.93 -0.13
N GLU A 398 3.15 11.47 -1.24
CA GLU A 398 3.15 12.91 -1.52
C GLU A 398 1.73 13.48 -1.51
N GLN A 399 0.77 12.82 -2.17
CA GLN A 399 -0.64 13.24 -2.15
C GLN A 399 -1.20 13.32 -0.72
N ILE A 400 -0.97 12.28 0.09
CA ILE A 400 -1.47 12.23 1.47
C ILE A 400 -0.79 13.28 2.36
N MET A 401 0.52 13.44 2.22
CA MET A 401 1.26 14.41 3.01
C MET A 401 0.84 15.83 2.65
N VAL A 402 0.57 16.12 1.36
CA VAL A 402 -0.02 17.40 0.93
C VAL A 402 -1.39 17.61 1.55
N ASP A 403 -2.30 16.64 1.42
CA ASP A 403 -3.65 16.77 1.98
C ASP A 403 -3.62 16.96 3.50
N ALA A 404 -2.85 16.15 4.23
CA ALA A 404 -2.74 16.23 5.68
C ALA A 404 -2.08 17.55 6.13
N THR A 405 -1.00 17.99 5.47
CA THR A 405 -0.30 19.23 5.82
C THR A 405 -1.19 20.45 5.61
N ASN A 406 -1.94 20.51 4.51
CA ASN A 406 -2.81 21.65 4.23
C ASN A 406 -4.08 21.66 5.10
N GLN A 407 -4.53 20.50 5.59
CA GLN A 407 -5.65 20.43 6.55
C GLN A 407 -5.24 20.85 7.96
N VAL A 408 -4.05 20.44 8.42
CA VAL A 408 -3.55 20.78 9.77
C VAL A 408 -2.98 22.19 9.82
N GLY A 409 -2.27 22.61 8.77
CA GLY A 409 -1.48 23.83 8.77
C GLY A 409 -0.09 23.63 9.39
N LEU A 410 0.74 24.67 9.30
CA LEU A 410 2.10 24.69 9.87
C LEU A 410 2.35 26.04 10.54
N ASP A 411 2.75 26.02 11.81
CA ASP A 411 3.29 27.21 12.46
C ASP A 411 4.75 27.41 12.04
N ILE A 412 4.98 28.44 11.22
CA ILE A 412 6.29 28.77 10.67
C ILE A 412 7.24 29.25 11.77
N ASN A 413 6.74 29.95 12.79
CA ASN A 413 7.58 30.47 13.86
C ASN A 413 8.12 29.31 14.71
N LEU A 414 7.24 28.38 15.09
CA LEU A 414 7.64 27.18 15.83
C LEU A 414 8.55 26.26 14.99
N ALA A 415 8.25 26.12 13.70
CA ALA A 415 9.10 25.36 12.78
C ALA A 415 10.47 26.02 12.56
N SER A 416 10.58 27.34 12.69
CA SER A 416 11.86 28.04 12.57
C SER A 416 12.78 27.80 13.77
N THR A 417 12.20 27.60 14.97
CA THR A 417 12.98 27.32 16.18
C THR A 417 13.34 25.84 16.32
N HIS A 418 12.48 24.93 15.84
CA HIS A 418 12.67 23.49 15.95
C HIS A 418 12.77 22.81 14.58
N GLU A 419 13.98 22.36 14.22
CA GLU A 419 14.27 21.81 12.89
C GLU A 419 13.36 20.65 12.47
N TRP A 420 12.98 19.78 13.40
CA TRP A 420 12.17 18.60 13.10
C TRP A 420 10.70 18.93 12.76
N LEU A 421 10.20 20.09 13.20
CA LEU A 421 8.87 20.60 12.87
C LEU A 421 8.83 21.26 11.49
N PHE A 422 9.99 21.51 10.87
CA PHE A 422 10.07 22.19 9.58
C PHE A 422 9.73 21.26 8.39
N ALA A 423 9.88 19.95 8.55
CA ALA A 423 9.75 18.97 7.47
C ALA A 423 8.42 18.99 6.68
N PRO A 424 7.24 19.25 7.28
CA PRO A 424 5.97 19.38 6.55
C PRO A 424 5.93 20.51 5.52
N LEU A 425 6.78 21.54 5.65
CA LEU A 425 6.77 22.71 4.77
C LEU A 425 6.85 22.34 3.28
N GLN A 426 7.55 21.25 2.95
CA GLN A 426 7.68 20.75 1.57
C GLN A 426 6.35 20.30 0.93
N PHE A 427 5.30 20.11 1.74
CA PHE A 427 3.98 19.60 1.34
C PHE A 427 2.87 20.67 1.40
N ILE A 428 3.20 21.92 1.77
CA ILE A 428 2.23 23.02 1.67
C ILE A 428 1.91 23.29 0.20
N ALA A 429 0.62 23.48 -0.11
CA ALA A 429 0.18 23.72 -1.48
C ALA A 429 0.89 24.94 -2.10
N GLY A 430 1.50 24.74 -3.27
CA GLY A 430 2.28 25.77 -3.96
C GLY A 430 3.77 25.80 -3.57
N LEU A 431 4.17 25.08 -2.51
CA LEU A 431 5.57 24.77 -2.22
C LEU A 431 5.88 23.36 -2.72
N GLY A 432 7.14 23.15 -3.10
CA GLY A 432 7.67 21.84 -3.45
C GLY A 432 9.11 21.72 -2.96
N PRO A 433 9.78 20.58 -3.19
CA PRO A 433 11.09 20.29 -2.61
C PRO A 433 12.17 21.33 -2.93
N LYS A 434 12.07 21.97 -4.11
CA LYS A 434 12.99 23.03 -4.53
C LYS A 434 12.74 24.36 -3.83
N SER A 435 11.48 24.73 -3.65
CA SER A 435 11.10 25.94 -2.91
C SER A 435 11.37 25.78 -1.41
N PHE A 436 11.19 24.56 -0.88
CA PHE A 436 11.51 24.18 0.50
C PHE A 436 12.96 24.51 0.87
N CYS A 437 13.93 24.07 0.08
CA CYS A 437 15.36 24.34 0.33
C CYS A 437 15.68 25.85 0.38
N PHE A 438 14.98 26.64 -0.45
CA PHE A 438 15.13 28.09 -0.47
C PHE A 438 14.52 28.74 0.78
N THR A 439 13.30 28.35 1.17
CA THR A 439 12.64 28.85 2.40
C THR A 439 13.35 28.41 3.67
N GLU A 440 13.90 27.19 3.71
CA GLU A 440 14.70 26.70 4.83
C GLU A 440 15.96 27.56 5.00
N SER A 441 16.67 27.82 3.90
CA SER A 441 17.86 28.68 3.91
C SER A 441 17.53 30.11 4.30
N PHE A 442 16.37 30.63 3.86
CA PHE A 442 15.91 31.97 4.20
C PHE A 442 15.53 32.08 5.70
N CYS A 443 14.73 31.16 6.23
CA CYS A 443 14.32 31.16 7.64
C CYS A 443 15.52 30.92 8.58
N LYS A 444 16.39 29.95 8.27
CA LYS A 444 17.63 29.73 9.03
C LYS A 444 18.57 30.95 8.96
N GLY A 445 18.58 31.68 7.83
CA GLY A 445 19.39 32.88 7.66
C GLY A 445 18.97 34.09 8.50
N TRP A 446 17.68 34.22 8.83
CA TRP A 446 17.16 35.30 9.69
C TRP A 446 17.42 35.07 11.19
N ILE A 447 17.61 33.82 11.63
CA ILE A 447 17.90 33.50 13.04
C ILE A 447 19.33 33.90 13.45
N TYR A 448 20.22 34.14 12.47
CA TYR A 448 21.60 34.58 12.69
C TYR A 448 21.82 36.10 12.55
N PHE A 449 20.76 36.90 12.41
CA PHE A 449 20.77 38.36 12.46
C PHE A 449 19.86 38.86 13.59
#